data_AF-A0A0U3FC96-F1
#
_entry.id   AF-A0A0U3FC96-F1
#
_cell.length_a   1.000
_cell.length_b   1.000
_cell.length_c   1.000
_cell.angle_alpha   90.00
_cell.angle_beta   90.00
_cell.angle_gamma   90.00
#
_symmetry.space_group_name_H-M   'P 1'
#
loop_
_entity.id
_entity.type
_entity.pdbx_description
1 polymer ?
#
loop_
_entity_poly.entity_id
_entity_poly.type
_entity_poly.pdbx_seq_one_letter_code
_entity_poly.pdbx_strand_id
1 'polypeptide(L)'
;MKTRSIIYIVVSIILAYIFELFVLYPFTAILVGIPLGLLSRKYSAISGFLVGFIASLSLYLLYPLGNVLQLADKVGGILGLNGVVVVLLYPLIYGIISLLTALIVNLIIKKPSTSNK
;
A
#
# COMPACT_ATOMS: atom_id res chain seq x y z
N MET A 1 -18.50 8.29 -8.14
CA MET A 1 -17.57 8.55 -7.01
C MET A 1 -17.55 10.06 -6.77
N LYS A 2 -17.60 10.56 -5.52
CA LYS A 2 -17.61 12.02 -5.28
C LYS A 2 -16.21 12.60 -5.56
N THR A 3 -16.10 13.82 -6.08
CA THR A 3 -14.82 14.49 -6.41
C THR A 3 -13.81 14.45 -5.26
N ARG A 4 -14.28 14.61 -4.02
CA ARG A 4 -13.45 14.53 -2.81
C ARG A 4 -12.75 13.17 -2.64
N SER A 5 -13.42 12.07 -3.01
CA SER A 5 -12.84 10.73 -2.94
C SER A 5 -11.69 10.54 -3.91
N ILE A 6 -11.76 11.14 -5.10
CA ILE A 6 -10.69 11.09 -6.10
C ILE A 6 -9.45 11.81 -5.55
N ILE A 7 -9.64 12.98 -4.94
CA ILE A 7 -8.54 13.76 -4.34
C ILE A 7 -7.78 12.93 -3.30
N TYR A 8 -8.47 12.23 -2.40
CA TYR A 8 -7.81 11.41 -1.38
C TYR A 8 -6.97 10.28 -2.00
N ILE A 9 -7.46 9.64 -3.06
CA ILE A 9 -6.72 8.58 -3.76
C ILE A 9 -5.48 9.16 -4.44
N VAL A 10 -5.62 10.27 -5.17
CA VAL A 10 -4.51 10.92 -5.87
C VAL A 10 -3.43 11.37 -4.88
N VAL A 11 -3.81 11.98 -3.76
CA VAL A 11 -2.86 12.37 -2.70
C VAL A 11 -2.12 11.16 -2.16
N SER A 12 -2.80 10.05 -1.89
CA SER A 12 -2.14 8.84 -1.39
C SER A 12 -1.20 8.21 -2.42
N ILE A 13 -1.54 8.23 -3.71
CA ILE A 13 -0.64 7.76 -4.78
C ILE A 13 0.64 8.61 -4.80
N ILE A 14 0.51 9.94 -4.74
CA ILE A 14 1.66 10.85 -4.71
C ILE A 14 2.53 10.57 -3.48
N LEU A 15 1.91 10.41 -2.30
CA LEU A 15 2.63 10.07 -1.07
C LEU A 15 3.37 8.73 -1.17
N ALA A 16 2.74 7.71 -1.77
CA ALA A 16 3.37 6.40 -1.95
C ALA A 16 4.67 6.53 -2.75
N TYR A 17 4.62 7.18 -3.90
CA TYR A 17 5.82 7.39 -4.72
C TYR A 17 6.89 8.23 -4.01
N ILE A 18 6.51 9.31 -3.30
CA ILE A 18 7.47 10.12 -2.55
C ILE A 18 8.17 9.25 -1.50
N PHE A 19 7.42 8.50 -0.69
CA PHE A 19 8.04 7.74 0.39
C PHE A 19 8.83 6.53 -0.10
N GLU A 20 8.34 5.82 -1.10
CA GLU A 20 9.04 4.66 -1.64
C GLU A 20 10.32 5.06 -2.37
N LEU A 21 10.37 6.22 -3.04
CA LEU A 21 11.59 6.69 -3.73
C LEU A 21 12.62 7.32 -2.79
N PHE A 22 12.19 8.05 -1.76
CA PHE A 22 13.11 8.82 -0.92
C PHE A 22 13.44 8.18 0.44
N VAL A 23 12.53 7.36 0.99
CA VAL A 23 12.67 6.81 2.36
C VAL A 23 12.92 5.31 2.36
N LEU A 24 12.45 4.56 1.34
CA LEU A 24 12.76 3.13 1.12
C LEU A 24 12.38 2.17 2.28
N TYR A 25 11.53 2.59 3.22
CA TYR A 25 11.07 1.75 4.33
C TYR A 25 9.57 1.42 4.24
N PRO A 26 9.16 0.16 4.51
CA PRO A 26 7.76 -0.27 4.39
C PRO A 26 6.81 0.39 5.39
N PHE A 27 7.30 0.85 6.55
CA PHE A 27 6.46 1.54 7.55
C PHE A 27 5.90 2.87 7.04
N THR A 28 6.49 3.45 5.99
CA THR A 28 5.97 4.69 5.38
C THR A 28 4.59 4.52 4.75
N ALA A 29 4.19 3.28 4.43
CA ALA A 29 2.84 2.94 4.00
C ALA A 29 1.74 3.39 4.99
N ILE A 30 2.09 3.59 6.26
CA ILE A 30 1.18 4.18 7.26
C ILE A 30 0.69 5.55 6.77
N LEU A 31 1.61 6.41 6.32
CA LEU A 31 1.27 7.77 5.87
C LEU A 31 0.42 7.75 4.59
N VAL A 32 0.65 6.77 3.72
CA VAL A 32 -0.13 6.54 2.50
C VAL A 32 -1.58 6.15 2.81
N GLY A 33 -1.78 5.33 3.85
CA GLY A 33 -3.10 4.87 4.26
C GLY A 33 -3.99 5.96 4.90
N ILE A 34 -3.39 7.01 5.49
CA ILE A 34 -4.13 8.04 6.25
C ILE A 34 -5.21 8.74 5.40
N PRO A 35 -4.91 9.33 4.22
CA PRO A 35 -5.94 9.99 3.41
C PRO A 35 -7.04 9.02 2.94
N LEU A 36 -6.68 7.76 2.67
CA LEU A 36 -7.63 6.72 2.23
C LEU A 36 -8.64 6.35 3.32
N GLY A 37 -8.30 6.57 4.59
CA GLY A 37 -9.24 6.40 5.70
C GLY A 37 -10.46 7.33 5.64
N LEU A 38 -10.42 8.41 4.86
CA LEU A 38 -11.56 9.32 4.66
C LEU A 38 -12.64 8.75 3.73
N LEU A 39 -12.34 7.70 2.97
CA LEU A 39 -13.28 7.02 2.07
C LEU A 39 -14.35 6.22 2.85
N SER A 40 -15.33 5.61 2.17
CA SER A 40 -16.21 4.65 2.86
C SER A 40 -15.42 3.40 3.21
N ARG A 41 -15.80 2.67 4.27
CA ARG A 41 -15.04 1.51 4.78
C ARG A 41 -14.57 0.53 3.69
N LYS A 42 -15.46 0.16 2.77
CA LYS A 42 -15.14 -0.71 1.63
C LYS A 42 -14.08 -0.09 0.71
N TYR A 43 -14.24 1.18 0.35
CA TYR A 43 -13.29 1.89 -0.52
C TYR A 43 -11.97 2.21 0.19
N SER A 44 -11.96 2.46 1.50
CA SER A 44 -10.74 2.63 2.30
C SER A 44 -9.90 1.36 2.29
N ALA A 45 -10.51 0.19 2.51
CA ALA A 45 -9.79 -1.08 2.49
C ALA A 45 -9.21 -1.38 1.10
N ILE A 46 -10.06 -1.34 0.07
CA ILE A 46 -9.67 -1.69 -1.30
C ILE A 46 -8.62 -0.71 -1.82
N SER A 47 -8.87 0.60 -1.70
CA SER A 47 -7.91 1.60 -2.18
C SER A 47 -6.63 1.59 -1.35
N GLY A 48 -6.71 1.37 -0.04
CA GLY A 48 -5.56 1.22 0.86
C GLY A 48 -4.60 0.14 0.37
N PHE A 49 -5.14 -1.04 0.11
CA PHE A 49 -4.36 -2.15 -0.42
C PHE A 49 -3.85 -1.88 -1.82
N LEU A 50 -4.74 -1.51 -2.75
CA LEU A 50 -4.37 -1.36 -4.16
C LEU A 50 -3.37 -0.23 -4.38
N VAL A 51 -3.53 0.93 -3.73
CA VAL A 51 -2.58 2.04 -3.86
C VAL A 51 -1.21 1.62 -3.34
N GLY A 52 -1.13 1.02 -2.16
CA GLY A 52 0.15 0.57 -1.59
C GLY A 52 0.79 -0.55 -2.41
N PHE A 53 0.02 -1.57 -2.79
CA PHE A 53 0.51 -2.71 -3.55
C PHE A 53 0.95 -2.32 -4.96
N ILE A 54 0.13 -1.57 -5.69
CA ILE A 54 0.42 -1.23 -7.09
C ILE A 54 1.56 -0.21 -7.17
N ALA A 55 1.61 0.79 -6.28
CA ALA A 55 2.72 1.75 -6.25
C ALA A 55 4.06 1.02 -6.05
N SER A 56 4.17 0.25 -4.97
CA SER A 56 5.36 -0.57 -4.68
C SER A 56 5.72 -1.53 -5.81
N LEU A 57 4.74 -2.22 -6.39
CA LEU A 57 5.00 -3.16 -7.49
C LEU A 57 5.47 -2.43 -8.76
N SER A 58 4.90 -1.26 -9.04
CA SER A 58 5.23 -0.48 -10.24
C SER A 58 6.67 0.04 -10.24
N LEU A 59 7.27 0.22 -9.06
CA LEU A 59 8.68 0.61 -8.97
C LEU A 59 9.63 -0.44 -9.54
N TYR A 60 9.26 -1.72 -9.52
CA TYR A 60 10.08 -2.75 -10.17
C TYR A 60 10.13 -2.59 -11.69
N LEU A 61 9.15 -1.91 -12.30
CA LEU A 61 9.15 -1.60 -13.73
C LEU A 61 10.19 -0.54 -14.11
N LEU A 62 10.74 0.19 -13.14
CA LEU A 62 11.85 1.12 -13.36
C LEU A 62 13.19 0.39 -13.55
N TYR A 63 13.25 -0.89 -13.19
CA TYR A 63 14.46 -1.72 -13.27
C TYR A 63 14.33 -2.78 -14.36
N PRO A 64 15.45 -3.26 -14.94
CA PRO A 64 15.41 -4.38 -15.87
C PRO A 64 14.85 -5.64 -15.18
N LEU A 65 13.63 -6.05 -15.56
CA LEU A 65 12.91 -7.15 -14.91
C LEU A 65 13.71 -8.46 -14.85
N GLY A 66 14.50 -8.76 -15.88
CA GLY A 66 15.36 -9.94 -15.89
C GLY A 66 16.39 -9.94 -14.76
N ASN A 67 16.97 -8.78 -14.44
CA ASN A 67 17.94 -8.64 -13.35
C ASN A 67 17.24 -8.72 -11.98
N VAL A 68 16.05 -8.14 -11.85
CA VAL A 68 15.24 -8.21 -10.62
C VAL A 68 14.88 -9.66 -10.31
N LEU A 69 14.41 -10.42 -11.33
CA LEU A 69 14.03 -11.82 -11.16
C LEU A 69 15.24 -12.70 -10.84
N GLN A 70 16.39 -12.52 -11.51
CA GLN A 70 17.61 -13.27 -11.19
C GLN A 70 18.09 -13.01 -9.75
N LEU A 71 18.01 -11.77 -9.29
CA LEU A 71 18.34 -11.44 -7.90
C LEU A 71 17.36 -12.09 -6.93
N ALA A 72 16.06 -12.00 -7.25
CA ALA A 72 15.01 -12.60 -6.44
C ALA A 72 15.12 -14.13 -6.36
N ASP A 73 15.53 -14.80 -7.43
CA ASP A 73 15.77 -16.25 -7.43
C ASP A 73 16.97 -16.64 -6.56
N LYS A 74 18.05 -15.83 -6.58
CA LYS A 74 19.21 -16.06 -5.69
C LYS A 74 18.85 -15.88 -4.22
N VAL A 75 18.14 -14.78 -3.90
CA VAL A 75 17.66 -14.53 -2.53
C VAL A 75 16.64 -15.59 -2.12
N GLY A 76 15.73 -15.94 -3.01
CA GLY A 76 14.72 -16.98 -2.82
C GLY A 76 15.37 -18.33 -2.54
N GLY A 77 16.39 -18.72 -3.30
CA GLY A 77 17.15 -19.96 -3.08
C GLY A 77 17.78 -20.04 -1.69
N ILE A 78 18.29 -18.93 -1.14
CA ILE A 78 18.82 -18.88 0.23
C ILE A 78 17.71 -19.07 1.27
N LEU A 79 16.53 -18.49 1.02
CA LEU A 79 15.38 -18.52 1.93
C LEU A 79 14.47 -19.74 1.74
N GLY A 80 14.72 -20.60 0.73
CA GLY A 80 13.82 -21.68 0.34
C GLY A 80 12.49 -21.19 -0.26
N LEU A 81 12.48 -19.98 -0.84
CA LEU A 81 11.32 -19.35 -1.46
C LEU A 81 11.50 -19.24 -2.98
N ASN A 82 10.37 -19.23 -3.70
CA ASN A 82 10.38 -18.89 -5.13
C ASN A 82 10.69 -17.39 -5.31
N GLY A 83 11.51 -17.01 -6.29
CA GLY A 83 11.87 -15.61 -6.55
C GLY A 83 10.68 -14.69 -6.79
N VAL A 84 9.60 -15.18 -7.41
CA VAL A 84 8.36 -14.40 -7.58
C VAL A 84 7.75 -14.02 -6.23
N VAL A 85 7.77 -14.93 -5.25
CA VAL A 85 7.29 -14.64 -3.89
C VAL A 85 8.16 -13.57 -3.23
N VAL A 86 9.48 -13.62 -3.45
CA VAL A 86 10.42 -12.61 -2.95
C VAL A 86 10.13 -11.23 -3.54
N VAL A 87 9.85 -11.14 -4.85
CA VAL A 87 9.47 -9.86 -5.49
C VAL A 87 8.14 -9.33 -4.94
N LEU A 88 7.15 -10.20 -4.73
CA LEU A 88 5.83 -9.78 -4.27
C LEU A 88 5.77 -9.45 -2.78
N LEU A 89 6.72 -9.93 -1.98
CA LEU A 89 6.73 -9.77 -0.53
C LEU A 89 6.67 -8.30 -0.10
N TYR A 90 7.52 -7.45 -0.69
CA TYR A 90 7.55 -6.03 -0.33
C TYR A 90 6.24 -5.30 -0.70
N PRO A 91 5.74 -5.35 -1.96
CA PRO A 91 4.44 -4.77 -2.30
C PRO A 91 3.28 -5.29 -1.47
N LEU A 92 3.26 -6.59 -1.12
CA LEU A 92 2.22 -7.18 -0.27
C LEU A 92 2.25 -6.58 1.13
N ILE A 93 3.44 -6.51 1.76
CA ILE A 93 3.60 -5.91 3.09
C ILE A 93 3.19 -4.44 3.06
N TYR A 94 3.66 -3.67 2.07
CA TYR A 94 3.34 -2.25 1.92
C TYR A 94 1.83 -2.03 1.74
N GLY A 95 1.20 -2.79 0.85
CA GLY A 95 -0.25 -2.77 0.62
C GLY A 95 -1.06 -3.13 1.87
N ILE A 96 -0.65 -4.15 2.62
CA ILE A 96 -1.33 -4.57 3.87
C ILE A 96 -1.23 -3.47 4.93
N ILE A 97 -0.06 -2.86 5.13
CA ILE A 97 0.12 -1.76 6.09
C ILE A 97 -0.80 -0.59 5.72
N SER A 98 -0.79 -0.17 4.45
CA SER A 98 -1.64 0.91 3.96
C SER A 98 -3.15 0.59 4.13
N LEU A 99 -3.58 -0.65 3.82
CA LEU A 99 -4.96 -1.11 4.07
C LEU A 99 -5.33 -1.00 5.54
N LEU A 100 -4.50 -1.54 6.43
CA LEU A 100 -4.77 -1.57 7.86
C LEU A 100 -4.84 -0.15 8.42
N THR A 101 -3.90 0.72 8.03
CA THR A 101 -3.94 2.12 8.43
C THR A 101 -5.19 2.84 7.91
N ALA A 102 -5.56 2.64 6.65
CA ALA A 102 -6.77 3.23 6.09
C ALA A 102 -8.02 2.77 6.85
N LEU A 103 -8.10 1.49 7.23
CA LEU A 103 -9.20 0.97 8.04
C LEU A 103 -9.22 1.55 9.46
N ILE A 104 -8.07 1.61 10.14
CA ILE A 104 -7.96 2.18 11.49
C ILE A 104 -8.40 3.65 11.48
N VAL A 105 -7.89 4.44 10.55
CA VAL A 105 -8.26 5.86 10.40
C VAL A 105 -9.74 6.00 10.07
N ASN A 106 -10.29 5.13 9.21
CA ASN A 106 -11.72 5.13 8.92
C ASN A 106 -12.57 4.90 10.17
N LEU A 107 -12.20 3.94 11.00
CA LEU A 107 -12.89 3.61 12.26
C LEU A 107 -12.82 4.76 13.27
N ILE A 108 -11.67 5.44 13.38
CA ILE A 108 -11.49 6.58 14.27
C ILE A 108 -12.38 7.75 13.83
N ILE A 109 -12.39 8.08 12.53
CA ILE A 109 -13.11 9.23 12.00
C ILE A 109 -14.62 8.99 11.97
N LYS A 110 -15.05 7.79 11.60
CA LYS A 110 -16.47 7.43 11.44
C LYS A 110 -17.01 6.65 12.62
N LYS A 111 -16.47 6.91 13.82
CA LYS A 111 -16.88 6.24 15.06
C LYS A 111 -18.41 6.10 15.06
N PRO A 112 -18.94 4.87 15.15
CA PRO A 112 -20.38 4.68 15.14
C PRO A 112 -20.93 5.52 16.30
N SER A 113 -21.81 6.47 15.98
CA SER A 113 -22.65 7.11 16.97
C SER A 113 -23.30 5.98 17.74
N THR A 114 -22.88 5.81 19.00
CA THR A 114 -23.63 5.03 19.97
C THR A 114 -24.99 5.69 20.05
N SER A 115 -25.94 5.16 19.30
CA SER A 115 -27.35 5.45 19.45
C SER A 115 -27.69 5.10 20.88
N ASN A 116 -27.79 6.13 21.73
CA ASN A 116 -28.55 6.03 22.97
C ASN A 116 -29.95 5.54 22.59
N LYS A 117 -30.21 4.27 22.86
CA LYS A 117 -31.54 3.70 23.00
C LYS A 117 -31.60 3.07 24.38
#